data_AF-A0A367QD05-F1
#
_entry.id   AF-A0A367QD05-F1
#
_cell.length_a   1.000
_cell.length_b   1.000
_cell.length_c   1.000
_cell.angle_alpha   90.00
_cell.angle_beta   90.00
_cell.angle_gamma   90.00
#
_symmetry.space_group_name_H-M   'P 1'
#
loop_
_entity.id
_entity.type
_entity.pdbx_description
1 polymer ?
#
loop_
_entity_poly.entity_id
_entity_poly.type
_entity_poly.pdbx_seq_one_letter_code
_entity_poly.pdbx_strand_id
1 'polypeptide(L)'
;MFPFEKVCVVCDRPRKICLDSDNHLHAEAEPAIQFADGWHTGYYYHGVKIPEKYGKLHPQQWQPQWLLEEDNAELRRVLIQGIGYDRICEELQAQELDSWQEYTLLCIDADVDVEPIHLLKMTCPSTGRIHTLRVPPDIKSARIAIQWVNWDIDPEDFAVQT
;
A
#
# COMPACT_ATOMS: atom_id res chain seq x y z
N MET A 1 -9.86 -9.13 29.36
CA MET A 1 -11.30 -8.81 29.49
C MET A 1 -11.52 -7.48 28.81
N PHE A 2 -12.24 -7.46 27.69
CA PHE A 2 -12.54 -6.26 26.91
C PHE A 2 -14.04 -5.95 27.03
N PRO A 3 -14.42 -4.86 27.72
CA PRO A 3 -15.82 -4.52 27.95
C PRO A 3 -16.42 -3.75 26.76
N PHE A 4 -17.64 -4.13 26.37
CA PHE A 4 -18.55 -3.38 25.48
C PHE A 4 -19.86 -3.09 26.23
N GLU A 5 -20.75 -2.28 25.66
CA GLU A 5 -21.95 -1.77 26.36
C GLU A 5 -22.81 -2.86 27.02
N LYS A 6 -22.95 -4.03 26.38
CA LYS A 6 -23.76 -5.16 26.90
C LYS A 6 -23.08 -6.53 26.80
N VAL A 7 -21.84 -6.57 26.34
CA VAL A 7 -21.09 -7.80 26.08
C VAL A 7 -19.67 -7.63 26.59
N CYS A 8 -19.10 -8.70 27.14
CA CYS A 8 -17.71 -8.72 27.54
C CYS A 8 -16.98 -9.86 26.84
N VAL A 9 -15.87 -9.55 26.18
CA VAL A 9 -15.00 -10.56 25.57
C VAL A 9 -13.92 -10.96 26.58
N VAL A 10 -13.91 -12.25 26.95
CA VAL A 10 -12.88 -12.84 27.81
C VAL A 10 -11.99 -13.72 26.95
N CYS A 11 -10.72 -13.36 26.90
CA CYS A 11 -9.66 -14.13 26.27
C CYS A 11 -8.41 -14.05 27.15
N ASP A 12 -7.48 -14.99 26.96
CA ASP A 12 -6.14 -14.85 27.50
C ASP A 12 -5.48 -13.58 26.95
N ARG A 13 -4.50 -13.05 27.69
CA ARG A 13 -3.74 -11.89 27.22
C ARG A 13 -2.93 -12.28 25.99
N PRO A 14 -2.92 -11.46 24.93
CA PRO A 14 -2.00 -11.67 23.82
C PRO A 14 -0.57 -11.75 24.33
N ARG A 15 0.21 -12.68 23.79
CA ARG A 15 1.65 -12.79 24.05
C ARG A 15 2.45 -11.83 23.19
N LYS A 16 1.91 -11.49 22.02
CA LYS A 16 2.53 -10.60 21.06
C LYS A 16 1.49 -9.66 20.47
N ILE A 17 1.84 -8.38 20.42
CA ILE A 17 1.11 -7.34 19.70
C ILE A 17 2.19 -6.52 18.99
N CYS A 18 2.14 -6.46 17.67
CA CYS A 18 3.05 -5.68 16.84
C CYS A 18 2.30 -4.51 16.22
N LEU A 19 2.90 -3.33 16.37
CA LEU A 19 2.39 -2.07 15.87
C LEU A 19 3.49 -1.36 15.08
N ASP A 20 3.11 -0.59 14.07
CA ASP A 20 4.01 0.36 13.42
C ASP A 20 4.17 1.65 14.24
N SER A 21 4.92 2.62 13.69
CA SER A 21 5.17 3.91 14.33
C SER A 21 3.92 4.75 14.58
N ASP A 22 2.83 4.48 13.85
CA ASP A 22 1.56 5.20 13.96
C ASP A 22 0.55 4.45 14.85
N ASN A 23 1.00 3.39 15.54
CA ASN A 23 0.19 2.49 16.36
C ASN A 23 -0.86 1.68 15.59
N HIS A 24 -0.67 1.45 14.29
CA HIS A 24 -1.49 0.52 13.52
C HIS A 24 -0.94 -0.91 13.64
N LEU A 25 -1.82 -1.91 13.61
CA LEU A 25 -1.39 -3.32 13.57
C LEU A 25 -0.52 -3.56 12.34
N HIS A 26 0.70 -4.05 12.58
CA HIS A 26 1.67 -4.29 11.52
C HIS A 26 2.68 -5.35 11.98
N ALA A 27 2.93 -6.34 11.13
CA ALA A 27 4.03 -7.29 11.28
C ALA A 27 4.41 -7.89 9.92
N GLU A 28 5.69 -8.20 9.74
CA GLU A 28 6.23 -8.75 8.50
C GLU A 28 6.59 -10.23 8.69
N ALA A 29 6.10 -11.09 7.79
CA ALA A 29 6.26 -12.55 7.85
C ALA A 29 5.63 -13.25 9.08
N GLU A 30 4.80 -12.56 9.87
CA GLU A 30 4.17 -13.13 11.06
C GLU A 30 2.85 -12.44 11.45
N PRO A 31 1.98 -13.09 12.24
CA PRO A 31 0.76 -12.47 12.73
C PRO A 31 1.03 -11.30 13.68
N ALA A 32 0.28 -10.20 13.53
CA ALA A 32 0.44 -9.00 14.35
C ALA A 32 -0.03 -9.19 15.79
N ILE A 33 -1.00 -10.09 16.04
CA ILE A 33 -1.45 -10.45 17.39
C ILE A 33 -1.44 -11.96 17.54
N GLN A 34 -0.75 -12.47 18.55
CA GLN A 34 -0.68 -13.90 18.87
C GLN A 34 -0.99 -14.16 20.35
N PHE A 35 -1.71 -15.25 20.61
CA PHE A 35 -2.19 -15.66 21.92
C PHE A 35 -1.43 -16.88 22.45
N ALA A 36 -1.62 -17.19 23.73
CA ALA A 36 -0.86 -18.24 24.42
C ALA A 36 -1.15 -19.66 23.91
N ASP A 37 -2.32 -19.87 23.33
CA ASP A 37 -2.81 -21.11 22.73
C ASP A 37 -2.38 -21.30 21.26
N GLY A 38 -1.62 -20.35 20.70
CA GLY A 38 -1.21 -20.34 19.31
C GLY A 38 -2.23 -19.72 18.35
N TRP A 39 -3.40 -19.30 18.84
CA TRP A 39 -4.37 -18.56 18.03
C TRP A 39 -3.82 -17.16 17.68
N HIS A 40 -4.19 -16.64 16.52
CA HIS A 40 -3.80 -15.31 16.07
C HIS A 40 -4.93 -14.61 15.29
N THR A 41 -4.96 -13.28 15.33
CA THR A 41 -6.00 -12.49 14.62
C THR A 41 -5.79 -12.43 13.11
N GLY A 42 -4.58 -12.76 12.66
CA GLY A 42 -4.16 -12.74 11.26
C GLY A 42 -2.94 -11.86 11.03
N TYR A 43 -2.70 -11.56 9.76
CA TYR A 43 -1.57 -10.77 9.30
C TYR A 43 -2.05 -9.36 8.97
N TYR A 44 -1.25 -8.37 9.33
CA TYR A 44 -1.57 -6.97 9.14
C TYR A 44 -0.36 -6.21 8.62
N TYR A 45 -0.59 -5.29 7.69
CA TYR A 45 0.42 -4.41 7.13
C TYR A 45 -0.08 -2.97 7.18
N HIS A 46 0.49 -2.17 8.07
CA HIS A 46 0.11 -0.76 8.29
C HIS A 46 -1.41 -0.59 8.52
N GLY A 47 -1.96 -1.42 9.41
CA GLY A 47 -3.38 -1.40 9.78
C GLY A 47 -4.31 -2.19 8.85
N VAL A 48 -3.87 -2.54 7.64
CA VAL A 48 -4.68 -3.33 6.70
C VAL A 48 -4.51 -4.81 6.98
N LYS A 49 -5.62 -5.53 7.17
CA LYS A 49 -5.59 -7.00 7.28
C LYS A 49 -5.30 -7.61 5.92
N ILE A 50 -4.21 -8.37 5.81
CA ILE A 50 -3.80 -9.00 4.55
C ILE A 50 -4.03 -10.52 4.57
N PRO A 51 -4.32 -11.12 3.39
CA PRO A 51 -4.35 -12.56 3.23
C PRO A 51 -3.05 -13.23 3.69
N GLU A 52 -3.19 -14.45 4.19
CA GLU A 52 -2.08 -15.29 4.65
C GLU A 52 -1.03 -15.54 3.56
N LYS A 53 -1.45 -15.62 2.27
CA LYS A 53 -0.53 -15.73 1.11
C LYS A 53 0.53 -14.63 1.06
N TYR A 54 0.21 -13.43 1.55
CA TYR A 54 1.13 -12.30 1.61
C TYR A 54 1.78 -12.18 2.99
N GLY A 55 0.98 -12.31 4.05
CA GLY A 55 1.42 -12.04 5.41
C GLY A 55 2.44 -13.02 5.99
N LYS A 56 2.49 -14.26 5.49
CA LYS A 56 3.52 -15.23 5.87
C LYS A 56 4.90 -14.94 5.29
N LEU A 57 4.98 -14.07 4.30
CA LEU A 57 6.21 -13.75 3.60
C LEU A 57 6.67 -12.35 4.01
N HIS A 58 7.99 -12.19 4.11
CA HIS A 58 8.56 -10.87 4.31
C HIS A 58 8.29 -10.02 3.04
N PRO A 59 8.03 -8.70 3.13
CA PRO A 59 7.75 -7.87 1.95
C PRO A 59 8.84 -7.91 0.86
N GLN A 60 10.10 -8.11 1.27
CA GLN A 60 11.23 -8.36 0.35
C GLN A 60 11.05 -9.60 -0.54
N GLN A 61 10.21 -10.56 -0.14
CA GLN A 61 9.87 -11.76 -0.90
C GLN A 61 8.58 -11.59 -1.72
N TRP A 62 7.87 -10.48 -1.56
CA TRP A 62 6.67 -10.21 -2.35
C TRP A 62 7.02 -10.01 -3.82
N GLN A 63 6.19 -10.58 -4.68
CA GLN A 63 6.41 -10.62 -6.12
C GLN A 63 5.58 -9.50 -6.79
N PRO A 64 6.20 -8.59 -7.58
CA PRO A 64 5.50 -7.56 -8.33
C PRO A 64 4.36 -8.10 -9.21
N GLN A 65 4.52 -9.30 -9.76
CA GLN A 65 3.52 -9.94 -10.62
C GLN A 65 2.18 -10.16 -9.91
N TRP A 66 2.16 -10.26 -8.57
CA TRP A 66 0.91 -10.35 -7.81
C TRP A 66 0.02 -9.11 -7.93
N LEU A 67 0.59 -7.96 -8.33
CA LEU A 67 -0.21 -6.76 -8.62
C LEU A 67 -1.12 -6.93 -9.83
N LEU A 68 -0.73 -7.79 -10.78
CA LEU A 68 -1.49 -8.07 -12.00
C LEU A 68 -2.66 -9.01 -11.74
N GLU A 69 -2.55 -9.85 -10.71
CA GLU A 69 -3.55 -10.88 -10.36
C GLU A 69 -4.53 -10.43 -9.26
N GLU A 70 -4.19 -9.40 -8.47
CA GLU A 70 -4.98 -9.00 -7.32
C GLU A 70 -6.07 -7.97 -7.69
N ASP A 71 -7.33 -8.37 -7.61
CA ASP A 71 -8.46 -7.50 -7.94
C ASP A 71 -8.76 -6.47 -6.84
N ASN A 72 -8.48 -6.80 -5.58
CA ASN A 72 -8.80 -5.91 -4.47
C ASN A 72 -7.89 -4.67 -4.48
N ALA A 73 -8.49 -3.49 -4.67
CA ALA A 73 -7.77 -2.23 -4.74
C ALA A 73 -6.97 -1.90 -3.46
N GLU A 74 -7.49 -2.24 -2.29
CA GLU A 74 -6.80 -2.03 -1.01
C GLU A 74 -5.58 -2.95 -0.87
N LEU A 75 -5.70 -4.21 -1.29
CA LEU A 75 -4.56 -5.14 -1.29
C LEU A 75 -3.51 -4.74 -2.33
N ARG A 76 -3.91 -4.28 -3.52
CA ARG A 76 -2.97 -3.70 -4.49
C ARG A 76 -2.20 -2.54 -3.91
N ARG A 77 -2.85 -1.63 -3.17
CA ARG A 77 -2.17 -0.52 -2.48
C ARG A 77 -1.13 -1.04 -1.48
N VAL A 78 -1.47 -2.05 -0.68
CA VAL A 78 -0.55 -2.65 0.28
C VAL A 78 0.64 -3.30 -0.43
N LEU A 79 0.40 -4.08 -1.49
CA LEU A 79 1.45 -4.70 -2.29
C LEU A 79 2.39 -3.67 -2.91
N ILE A 80 1.86 -2.57 -3.47
CA ILE A 80 2.67 -1.47 -4.02
C ILE A 80 3.59 -0.89 -2.93
N GLN A 81 3.05 -0.65 -1.74
CA GLN A 81 3.83 -0.11 -0.61
C GLN A 81 4.91 -1.07 -0.12
N GLY A 82 4.58 -2.35 0.05
CA GLY A 82 5.51 -3.35 0.60
C GLY A 82 6.59 -3.81 -0.39
N ILE A 83 6.26 -3.90 -1.68
CA ILE A 83 7.24 -4.26 -2.73
C ILE A 83 8.16 -3.08 -3.01
N GLY A 84 7.60 -1.87 -3.01
CA GLY A 84 8.32 -0.64 -3.28
C GLY A 84 8.44 -0.32 -4.77
N TYR A 85 8.63 0.97 -5.03
CA TYR A 85 8.67 1.55 -6.37
C TYR A 85 9.74 0.93 -7.29
N ASP A 86 10.98 0.83 -6.81
CA ASP A 86 12.12 0.46 -7.66
C ASP A 86 11.94 -0.96 -8.22
N ARG A 87 11.58 -1.91 -7.36
CA ARG A 87 11.32 -3.31 -7.76
C ARG A 87 10.15 -3.45 -8.71
N ILE A 88 9.08 -2.67 -8.51
CA ILE A 88 7.93 -2.66 -9.43
C ILE A 88 8.37 -2.19 -10.81
N CYS A 89 9.15 -1.11 -10.89
CA CYS A 89 9.60 -0.56 -12.16
C CYS A 89 10.56 -1.52 -12.89
N GLU A 90 11.49 -2.13 -12.15
CA GLU A 90 12.49 -3.06 -12.70
C GLU A 90 11.84 -4.36 -13.20
N GLU A 91 10.97 -4.98 -12.40
CA GLU A 91 10.44 -6.31 -12.69
C GLU A 91 9.19 -6.29 -13.60
N LEU A 92 8.40 -5.21 -13.57
CA LEU A 92 7.19 -5.07 -14.42
C LEU A 92 7.38 -4.14 -15.62
N GLN A 93 8.63 -3.71 -15.89
CA GLN A 93 8.97 -2.89 -17.06
C GLN A 93 8.10 -1.61 -17.17
N ALA A 94 7.88 -0.94 -16.03
CA ALA A 94 7.04 0.26 -15.99
C ALA A 94 7.60 1.36 -16.92
N GLN A 95 6.72 1.96 -17.72
CA GLN A 95 7.04 3.03 -18.66
C GLN A 95 6.56 4.37 -18.14
N GLU A 96 7.38 5.41 -18.26
CA GLU A 96 6.97 6.77 -17.95
C GLU A 96 5.98 7.28 -19.02
N LEU A 97 4.79 7.69 -18.57
CA LEU A 97 3.77 8.29 -19.42
C LEU A 97 3.85 9.81 -19.46
N ASP A 98 4.04 10.42 -18.29
CA ASP A 98 4.09 11.87 -18.12
C ASP A 98 4.87 12.22 -16.86
N SER A 99 5.47 13.41 -16.84
CA SER A 99 6.13 13.96 -15.67
C SER A 99 5.81 15.42 -15.49
N TRP A 100 5.56 15.81 -14.24
CA TRP A 100 5.20 17.17 -13.87
C TRP A 100 5.72 17.47 -12.47
N GLN A 101 6.66 18.42 -12.36
CA GLN A 101 7.35 18.77 -11.12
C GLN A 101 7.98 17.52 -10.44
N GLU A 102 7.69 17.27 -9.16
CA GLU A 102 8.13 16.09 -8.42
C GLU A 102 7.30 14.81 -8.68
N TYR A 103 6.31 14.89 -9.58
CA TYR A 103 5.41 13.79 -9.90
C TYR A 103 5.76 13.13 -11.23
N THR A 104 5.75 11.80 -11.24
CA THR A 104 5.95 10.98 -12.45
C THR A 104 4.83 9.97 -12.54
N LEU A 105 4.12 9.97 -13.67
CA LEU A 105 3.09 8.98 -13.98
C LEU A 105 3.71 7.83 -14.77
N LEU A 106 3.46 6.61 -14.32
CA LEU A 106 3.97 5.39 -14.93
C LEU A 106 2.83 4.50 -15.36
N CYS A 107 3.02 3.80 -16.47
CA CYS A 107 2.18 2.70 -16.93
C CYS A 107 2.91 1.38 -16.83
N ILE A 108 2.22 0.39 -16.32
CA ILE A 108 2.59 -1.01 -16.45
C ILE A 108 1.53 -1.62 -17.35
N ASP A 109 1.92 -1.93 -18.59
CA ASP A 109 1.09 -2.68 -19.51
C ASP A 109 1.02 -4.11 -19.01
N ALA A 110 -0.16 -4.49 -18.53
CA ALA A 110 -0.46 -5.89 -18.30
C ALA A 110 -0.80 -6.54 -19.67
N ASP A 111 -0.57 -7.86 -19.80
CA ASP A 111 -0.90 -8.60 -21.03
C ASP A 111 -2.35 -8.35 -21.51
N VAL A 112 -2.63 -8.69 -22.77
CA VAL A 112 -3.78 -8.28 -23.62
C VAL A 112 -5.19 -8.36 -22.98
N ASP A 113 -5.37 -9.02 -21.84
CA ASP A 113 -6.67 -9.21 -21.16
C ASP A 113 -6.77 -8.55 -19.77
N VAL A 114 -5.76 -7.79 -19.32
CA VAL A 114 -5.72 -7.17 -17.99
C VAL A 114 -5.67 -5.64 -18.09
N GLU A 115 -6.41 -4.95 -17.21
CA GLU A 115 -6.39 -3.49 -17.12
C GLU A 115 -4.98 -2.98 -16.80
N PRO A 116 -4.45 -1.98 -17.54
CA PRO A 116 -3.13 -1.43 -17.25
C PRO A 116 -3.07 -0.82 -15.85
N ILE A 117 -1.90 -0.88 -15.22
CA ILE A 117 -1.71 -0.29 -13.90
C ILE A 117 -1.02 1.06 -14.07
N HIS A 118 -1.71 2.12 -13.69
CA HIS A 118 -1.11 3.44 -13.57
C HIS A 118 -0.65 3.72 -12.14
N LEU A 119 0.60 4.15 -12.01
CA LEU A 119 1.22 4.51 -10.75
C LEU A 119 1.68 5.97 -10.79
N LEU A 120 1.24 6.75 -9.82
CA LEU A 120 1.79 8.07 -9.55
C LEU A 120 2.93 7.94 -8.54
N LYS A 121 4.12 8.28 -8.99
CA LYS A 121 5.29 8.49 -8.14
C LYS A 121 5.34 9.95 -7.71
N MET A 122 5.56 10.20 -6.43
CA MET A 122 5.94 11.49 -5.88
C MET A 122 7.31 11.37 -5.22
N THR A 123 8.22 12.28 -5.55
CA THR A 123 9.52 12.36 -4.87
C THR A 123 9.53 13.59 -3.96
N CYS A 124 9.48 13.40 -2.65
CA CYS A 124 9.47 14.51 -1.69
C CYS A 124 10.77 15.34 -1.83
N PRO A 125 10.73 16.64 -2.22
CA PRO A 125 11.94 17.43 -2.48
C PRO A 125 12.84 17.64 -1.26
N SER A 126 12.25 17.66 -0.05
CA SER A 126 12.97 17.92 1.20
C SER A 126 13.60 16.68 1.82
N THR A 127 13.01 15.49 1.63
CA THR A 127 13.47 14.24 2.25
C THR A 127 14.02 13.21 1.25
N GLY A 128 13.77 13.41 -0.04
CA GLY A 128 14.07 12.44 -1.09
C GLY A 128 13.23 11.16 -1.03
N ARG A 129 12.25 11.08 -0.11
CA ARG A 129 11.38 9.89 0.02
C ARG A 129 10.47 9.76 -1.19
N ILE A 130 10.39 8.53 -1.71
CA ILE A 130 9.51 8.19 -2.81
C ILE A 130 8.20 7.65 -2.23
N HIS A 131 7.09 8.22 -2.67
CA HIS A 131 5.76 7.71 -2.42
C HIS A 131 5.16 7.25 -3.75
N THR A 132 4.48 6.11 -3.74
CA THR A 132 3.86 5.56 -4.95
C THR A 132 2.43 5.16 -4.65
N LEU A 133 1.51 5.64 -5.48
CA LEU A 133 0.09 5.41 -5.35
C LEU A 133 -0.47 4.95 -6.69
N ARG A 134 -1.43 4.02 -6.64
CA ARG A 134 -2.18 3.65 -7.84
C ARG A 134 -3.19 4.74 -8.17
N VAL A 135 -3.29 5.07 -9.44
CA VAL A 135 -4.30 5.99 -9.98
C VAL A 135 -5.12 5.29 -11.08
N PRO A 136 -6.30 5.82 -11.44
CA PRO A 136 -7.10 5.26 -12.51
C PRO A 136 -6.35 5.13 -13.85
N PRO A 137 -6.59 4.04 -14.61
CA PRO A 137 -5.90 3.74 -15.87
C PRO A 137 -6.26 4.68 -17.03
N ASP A 138 -7.31 5.49 -16.90
CA ASP A 138 -7.72 6.48 -17.89
C ASP A 138 -6.93 7.79 -17.77
N ILE A 139 -6.28 8.03 -16.62
CA ILE A 139 -5.45 9.21 -16.39
C ILE A 139 -4.12 9.08 -17.14
N LYS A 140 -3.80 10.06 -17.98
CA LYS A 140 -2.58 10.11 -18.79
C LYS A 140 -1.64 11.28 -18.47
N SER A 141 -1.97 12.10 -17.47
CA SER A 141 -1.13 13.22 -17.04
C SER A 141 -0.81 13.14 -15.56
N ALA A 142 0.45 13.41 -15.22
CA ALA A 142 0.94 13.46 -13.85
C ALA A 142 0.22 14.55 -13.03
N ARG A 143 -0.10 15.70 -13.64
CA ARG A 143 -0.88 16.78 -12.99
C ARG A 143 -2.30 16.33 -12.63
N ILE A 144 -2.99 15.66 -13.57
CA ILE A 144 -4.34 15.13 -13.33
C ILE A 144 -4.30 14.00 -12.29
N ALA A 145 -3.28 13.15 -12.34
CA ALA A 145 -3.11 12.07 -11.38
C ALA A 145 -2.97 12.60 -9.94
N ILE A 146 -2.16 13.65 -9.73
CA ILE A 146 -2.01 14.23 -8.39
C ILE A 146 -3.26 14.99 -7.93
N GLN A 147 -4.01 15.63 -8.84
CA GLN A 147 -5.32 16.21 -8.54
C GLN A 147 -6.28 15.14 -8.01
N TRP A 148 -6.36 14.00 -8.70
CA TRP A 148 -7.21 12.88 -8.32
C TRP A 148 -6.84 12.33 -6.93
N VAL A 149 -5.54 12.17 -6.65
CA VAL A 149 -5.06 11.72 -5.33
C VAL A 149 -5.45 12.71 -4.22
N ASN A 150 -5.50 14.01 -4.52
CA ASN A 150 -5.84 15.07 -3.58
C ASN A 150 -7.31 15.50 -3.65
N TRP A 151 -8.23 14.63 -4.08
CA TRP A 151 -9.68 14.90 -4.09
C TRP A 151 -10.07 16.08 -4.99
N ASP A 152 -9.51 16.12 -6.20
CA ASP A 152 -9.73 17.14 -7.24
C ASP A 152 -9.27 18.56 -6.87
N ILE A 153 -8.37 18.67 -5.89
CA ILE A 153 -7.69 19.94 -5.56
C ILE A 153 -6.55 20.17 -6.56
N ASP A 154 -6.49 21.37 -7.16
CA ASP A 154 -5.40 21.71 -8.07
C ASP A 154 -4.06 21.76 -7.32
N PRO A 155 -2.97 21.22 -7.88
CA PRO A 155 -1.68 21.24 -7.20
C PRO A 155 -1.12 22.63 -6.97
N GLU A 156 -1.53 23.61 -7.77
CA GLU A 156 -1.19 25.02 -7.55
C GLU A 156 -1.89 25.61 -6.31
N ASP A 157 -2.99 24.98 -5.87
CA ASP A 157 -3.74 25.34 -4.66
C ASP A 157 -3.28 24.55 -3.42
N PHE A 158 -2.23 23.73 -3.53
CA PHE A 158 -1.62 23.09 -2.37
C PHE A 158 -1.14 24.18 -1.41
N ALA A 159 -1.82 24.28 -0.28
CA ALA A 159 -1.40 25.19 0.79
C ALA A 159 0.05 24.83 1.14
N VAL A 160 0.97 25.74 0.80
CA VAL A 160 2.38 25.62 1.16
C VAL A 160 2.43 25.58 2.67
N GLN A 161 2.52 24.38 3.26
CA GLN A 161 2.85 24.25 4.67
C GLN A 161 4.33 24.58 4.79
N THR A 162 4.62 25.88 4.91
CA THR A 162 5.89 26.44 5.43
C THR A 162 6.14 25.96 6.85
#